data_AF-A0A496B2G5-F1
#
_entry.id   AF-A0A496B2G5-F1
#
_cell.length_a   1.000
_cell.length_b   1.000
_cell.length_c   1.000
_cell.angle_alpha   90.00
_cell.angle_beta   90.00
_cell.angle_gamma   90.00
#
_symmetry.space_group_name_H-M   'P 1'
#
loop_
_entity.id
_entity.type
_entity.pdbx_description
1 polymer ?
#
loop_
_entity_poly.entity_id
_entity_poly.type
_entity_poly.pdbx_seq_one_letter_code
_entity_poly.pdbx_strand_id
1 'polypeptide(L)'
;PAYLRGIDAGHLQPTAEPKVIAESPNTLRVDGQGGFGHYISRWSIHKAIEKAKSAVSCSVSLSSTGHIGRLGEYAEAAARAGCISLISVGNGGRGAGPTVPYGGAEGAFGTNPIAIGVPTGDDSPFIVDYATSMIAEGKIQVARSKGIDLPEGCILDKNGMPSVTPADFYDGGALLAFGKHKGYALAMFTCLLGGLAGTFDVESGRMNGTFMQVIDVNAFTPVEEYQKGVRAFLDGIKSTPPAQGFDEVLVPGDFEARSREQRLKDGIEIPDTIYNQLHECAEALGVSIDEDTVEDDDRAHYGPLS
;
A
#
# COMPACT_ATOMS: atom_id res chain seq x y z
N PRO A 1 -6.70 16.65 4.37
CA PRO A 1 -5.76 17.53 5.11
C PRO A 1 -4.26 17.32 4.82
N ALA A 2 -3.69 16.11 5.03
CA ALA A 2 -2.24 15.91 4.90
C ALA A 2 -1.69 16.15 3.49
N TYR A 3 -2.41 15.72 2.45
CA TYR A 3 -2.02 15.98 1.05
C TYR A 3 -2.02 17.46 0.71
N LEU A 4 -3.03 18.23 1.15
CA LEU A 4 -3.08 19.68 0.95
C LEU A 4 -1.86 20.38 1.57
N ARG A 5 -1.52 20.04 2.81
CA ARG A 5 -0.27 20.54 3.44
C ARG A 5 0.99 20.15 2.65
N GLY A 6 0.99 18.98 2.03
CA GLY A 6 2.06 18.54 1.14
C GLY A 6 2.18 19.40 -0.11
N ILE A 7 1.06 19.85 -0.67
CA ILE A 7 1.02 20.79 -1.80
C ILE A 7 1.55 22.16 -1.34
N ASP A 8 1.04 22.68 -0.23
CA ASP A 8 1.45 23.98 0.31
C ASP A 8 2.96 24.03 0.63
N ALA A 9 3.52 22.91 1.11
CA ALA A 9 4.94 22.76 1.39
C ALA A 9 5.80 22.48 0.15
N GLY A 10 5.21 22.35 -1.04
CA GLY A 10 5.91 22.01 -2.28
C GLY A 10 6.42 20.56 -2.36
N HIS A 11 6.05 19.70 -1.41
CA HIS A 11 6.41 18.28 -1.39
C HIS A 11 5.52 17.42 -2.30
N LEU A 12 4.37 17.94 -2.73
CA LEU A 12 3.44 17.28 -3.63
C LEU A 12 3.11 18.20 -4.81
N GLN A 13 3.33 17.72 -6.03
CA GLN A 13 3.10 18.47 -7.26
C GLN A 13 1.77 18.03 -7.90
N PRO A 14 0.66 18.74 -7.69
CA PRO A 14 -0.67 18.23 -8.03
C PRO A 14 -0.89 18.02 -9.53
N THR A 15 -0.19 18.78 -10.38
CA THR A 15 -0.30 18.72 -11.85
C THR A 15 0.80 17.88 -12.50
N ALA A 16 1.56 17.11 -11.72
CA ALA A 16 2.66 16.31 -12.23
C ALA A 16 2.16 15.04 -12.93
N GLU A 17 2.74 14.78 -14.10
CA GLU A 17 2.43 13.63 -14.96
C GLU A 17 3.57 12.58 -14.88
N PRO A 18 3.24 11.27 -14.96
CA PRO A 18 4.25 10.22 -14.96
C PRO A 18 5.15 10.32 -16.20
N LYS A 19 6.47 10.30 -15.98
CA LYS A 19 7.47 10.34 -17.03
C LYS A 19 8.16 8.99 -17.18
N VAL A 20 8.00 8.36 -18.34
CA VAL A 20 8.75 7.13 -18.67
C VAL A 20 10.22 7.49 -18.89
N ILE A 21 11.10 6.92 -18.07
CA ILE A 21 12.55 7.11 -18.13
C ILE A 21 13.22 6.02 -18.96
N ALA A 22 12.71 4.79 -18.86
CA ALA A 22 13.18 3.66 -19.65
C ALA A 22 12.05 2.67 -19.85
N GLU A 23 12.01 2.04 -21.03
CA GLU A 23 10.97 1.10 -21.41
C GLU A 23 11.57 -0.05 -22.23
N SER A 24 11.09 -1.25 -21.96
CA SER A 24 11.34 -2.45 -22.78
C SER A 24 10.00 -3.17 -23.03
N PRO A 25 9.99 -4.32 -23.75
CA PRO A 25 8.76 -5.08 -23.93
C PRO A 25 8.08 -5.47 -22.61
N ASN A 26 8.84 -5.75 -21.55
CA ASN A 26 8.32 -6.23 -20.26
C ASN A 26 8.81 -5.42 -19.04
N THR A 27 9.42 -4.25 -19.23
CA THR A 27 9.81 -3.38 -18.10
C THR A 27 9.49 -1.91 -18.34
N LEU A 28 9.20 -1.20 -17.26
CA LEU A 28 9.03 0.26 -17.22
C LEU A 28 9.78 0.85 -16.02
N ARG A 29 10.52 1.94 -16.24
CA ARG A 29 11.02 2.79 -15.16
C ARG A 29 10.36 4.16 -15.30
N VAL A 30 9.63 4.58 -14.28
CA VAL A 30 8.80 5.78 -14.31
C VAL A 30 9.24 6.73 -13.20
N ASP A 31 9.41 8.00 -13.55
CA ASP A 31 9.57 9.08 -12.59
C ASP A 31 8.22 9.76 -12.37
N GLY A 32 7.78 9.82 -11.12
CA GLY A 32 6.50 10.40 -10.72
C GLY A 32 6.48 11.92 -10.64
N GLN A 33 7.61 12.59 -10.85
CA GLN A 33 7.73 14.06 -10.89
C GLN A 33 7.20 14.77 -9.63
N GLY A 34 7.20 14.10 -8.48
CA GLY A 34 6.68 14.60 -7.21
C GLY A 34 5.16 14.60 -7.12
N GLY A 35 4.45 13.96 -8.05
CA GLY A 35 2.99 13.99 -8.13
C GLY A 35 2.26 13.07 -7.17
N PHE A 36 0.93 13.06 -7.30
CA PHE A 36 0.06 12.17 -6.54
C PHE A 36 0.42 10.71 -6.80
N GLY A 37 0.94 10.06 -5.76
CA GLY A 37 1.33 8.65 -5.81
C GLY A 37 0.19 7.74 -6.28
N HIS A 38 -1.06 8.07 -5.94
CA HIS A 38 -2.26 7.36 -6.39
C HIS A 38 -2.42 7.37 -7.91
N TYR A 39 -2.36 8.55 -8.51
CA TYR A 39 -2.52 8.74 -9.95
C TYR A 39 -1.40 8.03 -10.72
N ILE A 40 -0.16 8.27 -10.31
CA ILE A 40 1.03 7.71 -10.96
C ILE A 40 1.03 6.18 -10.83
N SER A 41 0.68 5.65 -9.66
CA SER A 41 0.64 4.20 -9.43
C SER A 41 -0.49 3.53 -10.19
N ARG A 42 -1.67 4.17 -10.28
CA ARG A 42 -2.78 3.70 -11.11
C ARG A 42 -2.38 3.66 -12.59
N TRP A 43 -1.86 4.76 -13.13
CA TRP A 43 -1.35 4.80 -14.49
C TRP A 43 -0.33 3.68 -14.76
N SER A 44 0.60 3.50 -13.82
CA SER A 44 1.69 2.51 -13.93
C SER A 44 1.21 1.07 -13.90
N ILE A 45 0.25 0.72 -13.02
CA ILE A 45 -0.27 -0.65 -12.95
C ILE A 45 -1.07 -1.01 -14.21
N HIS A 46 -1.84 -0.07 -14.77
CA HIS A 46 -2.55 -0.31 -16.04
C HIS A 46 -1.59 -0.55 -17.21
N LYS A 47 -0.51 0.24 -17.30
CA LYS A 47 0.56 0.00 -18.28
C LYS A 47 1.27 -1.34 -18.07
N ALA A 48 1.48 -1.74 -16.82
CA ALA A 48 2.06 -3.05 -16.49
C ALA A 48 1.15 -4.20 -16.93
N ILE A 49 -0.17 -4.08 -16.72
CA ILE A 49 -1.17 -5.06 -17.16
C ILE A 49 -1.17 -5.20 -18.69
N GLU A 50 -1.23 -4.08 -19.43
CA GLU A 50 -1.17 -4.07 -20.90
C GLU A 50 0.08 -4.80 -21.43
N LYS A 51 1.25 -4.51 -20.85
CA LYS A 51 2.51 -5.15 -21.21
C LYS A 51 2.55 -6.62 -20.82
N ALA A 52 2.08 -6.98 -19.62
CA ALA A 52 2.07 -8.37 -19.16
C ALA A 52 1.23 -9.25 -20.09
N LYS A 53 0.09 -8.76 -20.59
CA LYS A 53 -0.74 -9.48 -21.58
C LYS A 53 -0.03 -9.70 -22.92
N SER A 54 0.92 -8.85 -23.27
CA SER A 54 1.67 -8.93 -24.54
C SER A 54 3.01 -9.67 -24.39
N ALA A 55 3.59 -9.69 -23.19
CA ALA A 55 4.96 -10.13 -22.92
C ALA A 55 5.07 -11.11 -21.75
N VAL A 56 3.97 -11.79 -21.39
CA VAL A 56 3.82 -12.74 -20.26
C VAL A 56 3.87 -12.09 -18.88
N SER A 57 4.74 -11.11 -18.68
CA SER A 57 4.87 -10.39 -17.42
C SER A 57 5.36 -8.97 -17.66
N CYS A 58 5.21 -8.10 -16.66
CA CYS A 58 5.80 -6.77 -16.66
C CYS A 58 6.29 -6.36 -15.26
N SER A 59 7.48 -5.80 -15.19
CA SER A 59 8.01 -5.18 -13.96
C SER A 59 8.09 -3.66 -14.13
N VAL A 60 7.59 -2.92 -13.14
CA VAL A 60 7.62 -1.46 -13.11
C VAL A 60 8.33 -0.98 -11.85
N SER A 61 9.24 -0.03 -11.99
CA SER A 61 9.83 0.71 -10.87
C SER A 61 9.47 2.18 -10.93
N LEU A 62 9.06 2.75 -9.80
CA LEU A 62 8.63 4.15 -9.67
C LEU A 62 9.55 4.90 -8.69
N SER A 63 10.05 6.06 -9.12
CA SER A 63 10.74 7.04 -8.27
C SER A 63 9.92 8.33 -8.15
N SER A 64 10.30 9.19 -7.19
CA SER A 64 9.77 10.56 -7.10
C SER A 64 8.24 10.62 -7.03
N THR A 65 7.61 9.71 -6.29
CA THR A 65 6.15 9.69 -6.10
C THR A 65 5.80 10.21 -4.71
N GLY A 66 4.67 10.92 -4.60
CA GLY A 66 4.01 11.11 -3.31
C GLY A 66 3.50 9.78 -2.73
N HIS A 67 2.90 9.82 -1.55
CA HIS A 67 2.31 8.63 -0.92
C HIS A 67 1.26 7.98 -1.85
N ILE A 68 1.34 6.65 -1.98
CA ILE A 68 0.52 5.87 -2.94
C ILE A 68 -0.74 5.26 -2.32
N GLY A 69 -1.02 5.51 -1.04
CA GLY A 69 -2.21 4.96 -0.39
C GLY A 69 -2.12 3.45 -0.15
N ARG A 70 -3.26 2.77 -0.31
CA ARG A 70 -3.40 1.33 -0.12
C ARG A 70 -2.86 0.57 -1.34
N LEU A 71 -1.86 -0.29 -1.13
CA LEU A 71 -1.25 -1.06 -2.23
C LEU A 71 -2.23 -2.05 -2.86
N GLY A 72 -3.15 -2.60 -2.07
CA GLY A 72 -4.18 -3.52 -2.51
C GLY A 72 -5.07 -2.97 -3.65
N GLU A 73 -5.22 -1.65 -3.79
CA GLU A 73 -5.95 -1.03 -4.91
C GLU A 73 -5.39 -1.45 -6.27
N TYR A 74 -4.06 -1.39 -6.39
CA TYR A 74 -3.35 -1.72 -7.62
C TYR A 74 -3.29 -3.24 -7.82
N ALA A 75 -3.15 -4.00 -6.71
CA ALA A 75 -3.15 -5.45 -6.76
C ALA A 75 -4.51 -6.01 -7.22
N GLU A 76 -5.60 -5.39 -6.77
CA GLU A 76 -6.96 -5.70 -7.23
C GLU A 76 -7.15 -5.35 -8.70
N ALA A 77 -6.61 -4.22 -9.18
CA ALA A 77 -6.67 -3.87 -10.60
C ALA A 77 -6.02 -4.94 -11.48
N ALA A 78 -4.84 -5.44 -11.08
CA ALA A 78 -4.17 -6.54 -11.79
C ALA A 78 -4.97 -7.85 -11.71
N ALA A 79 -5.48 -8.21 -10.53
CA ALA A 79 -6.28 -9.43 -10.34
C ALA A 79 -7.57 -9.40 -11.19
N ARG A 80 -8.29 -8.27 -11.22
CA ARG A 80 -9.47 -8.10 -12.07
C ARG A 80 -9.15 -8.20 -13.57
N ALA A 81 -7.93 -7.85 -13.97
CA ALA A 81 -7.47 -7.99 -15.35
C ALA A 81 -7.00 -9.41 -15.72
N GLY A 82 -7.12 -10.39 -14.81
CA GLY A 82 -6.67 -11.77 -15.02
C GLY A 82 -5.18 -11.98 -14.76
N CYS A 83 -4.52 -11.07 -14.03
CA CYS A 83 -3.10 -11.13 -13.76
C CYS A 83 -2.81 -11.37 -12.27
N ILE A 84 -1.70 -12.03 -11.97
CA ILE A 84 -1.13 -12.05 -10.61
C ILE A 84 -0.21 -10.84 -10.45
N SER A 85 -0.23 -10.18 -9.30
CA SER A 85 0.67 -9.07 -9.02
C SER A 85 1.39 -9.17 -7.69
N LEU A 86 2.60 -8.61 -7.62
CA LEU A 86 3.31 -8.26 -6.38
C LEU A 86 3.64 -6.77 -6.45
N ILE A 87 3.24 -6.02 -5.43
CA ILE A 87 3.44 -4.58 -5.35
C ILE A 87 4.10 -4.29 -4.02
N SER A 88 5.15 -3.47 -4.01
CA SER A 88 5.83 -3.11 -2.78
C SER A 88 6.32 -1.67 -2.80
N VAL A 89 6.40 -1.10 -1.62
CA VAL A 89 7.06 0.19 -1.40
C VAL A 89 8.25 -0.04 -0.49
N GLY A 90 9.42 0.40 -0.92
CA GLY A 90 10.65 0.38 -0.17
C GLY A 90 11.06 1.79 0.23
N ASN A 91 11.40 1.98 1.50
CA ASN A 91 12.12 3.14 1.98
C ASN A 91 13.14 2.65 3.02
N GLY A 92 14.41 3.01 2.86
CA GLY A 92 15.49 2.44 3.65
C GLY A 92 16.72 3.33 3.75
N GLY A 93 17.40 3.23 4.89
CA GLY A 93 18.64 3.93 5.21
C GLY A 93 18.61 4.42 6.66
N ARG A 94 19.78 4.67 7.26
CA ARG A 94 19.83 5.06 8.68
C ARG A 94 19.02 6.35 8.92
N GLY A 95 18.07 6.29 9.86
CA GLY A 95 17.13 7.37 10.17
C GLY A 95 16.11 7.68 9.07
N ALA A 96 15.93 6.80 8.07
CA ALA A 96 15.02 7.06 6.94
C ALA A 96 13.54 6.77 7.25
N GLY A 97 13.23 6.03 8.32
CA GLY A 97 11.86 5.69 8.67
C GLY A 97 11.75 5.08 10.07
N PRO A 98 10.52 4.84 10.54
CA PRO A 98 10.26 4.50 11.94
C PRO A 98 10.55 3.04 12.29
N THR A 99 10.82 2.15 11.35
CA THR A 99 11.01 0.71 11.63
C THR A 99 12.48 0.37 11.81
N VAL A 100 12.83 -0.34 12.89
CA VAL A 100 14.21 -0.74 13.17
C VAL A 100 14.66 -1.95 12.34
N PRO A 101 15.96 -2.03 11.97
CA PRO A 101 16.54 -3.30 11.52
C PRO A 101 16.47 -4.32 12.66
N TYR A 102 16.40 -5.62 12.32
CA TYR A 102 16.45 -6.65 13.37
C TYR A 102 17.77 -6.57 14.15
N GLY A 103 17.68 -6.35 15.47
CA GLY A 103 18.82 -6.13 16.36
C GLY A 103 19.28 -4.67 16.48
N GLY A 104 18.65 -3.74 15.75
CA GLY A 104 18.88 -2.30 15.90
C GLY A 104 17.94 -1.65 16.93
N ALA A 105 18.27 -0.42 17.31
CA ALA A 105 17.51 0.44 18.22
C ALA A 105 17.11 1.78 17.58
N GLU A 106 17.54 2.04 16.35
CA GLU A 106 17.26 3.27 15.59
C GLU A 106 16.45 2.90 14.34
N GLY A 107 15.46 3.72 14.01
CA GLY A 107 14.65 3.56 12.81
C GLY A 107 15.52 3.64 11.54
N ALA A 108 15.30 2.71 10.61
CA ALA A 108 16.03 2.68 9.34
C ALA A 108 15.16 2.33 8.12
N PHE A 109 13.91 1.90 8.33
CA PHE A 109 13.00 1.50 7.27
C PHE A 109 11.65 2.21 7.43
N GLY A 110 10.97 2.44 6.32
CA GLY A 110 9.53 2.70 6.37
C GLY A 110 8.76 1.51 6.95
N THR A 111 7.43 1.60 6.93
CA THR A 111 6.57 0.43 7.18
C THR A 111 6.62 -0.58 6.03
N ASN A 112 7.18 -0.17 4.88
CA ASN A 112 7.61 -0.99 3.74
C ASN A 112 6.60 -2.06 3.30
N PRO A 113 5.36 -1.66 2.96
CA PRO A 113 4.28 -2.60 2.68
C PRO A 113 4.50 -3.43 1.42
N ILE A 114 3.82 -4.59 1.40
CA ILE A 114 3.69 -5.47 0.25
C ILE A 114 2.22 -5.80 0.03
N ALA A 115 1.80 -5.83 -1.23
CA ALA A 115 0.52 -6.37 -1.64
C ALA A 115 0.69 -7.43 -2.74
N ILE A 116 -0.17 -8.45 -2.70
CA ILE A 116 -0.25 -9.50 -3.71
C ILE A 116 -1.71 -9.61 -4.14
N GLY A 117 -1.93 -9.70 -5.45
CA GLY A 117 -3.27 -9.89 -6.03
C GLY A 117 -3.31 -11.15 -6.88
N VAL A 118 -4.35 -11.96 -6.73
CA VAL A 118 -4.56 -13.18 -7.50
C VAL A 118 -6.03 -13.24 -7.98
N PRO A 119 -6.27 -13.53 -9.28
CA PRO A 119 -7.62 -13.62 -9.83
C PRO A 119 -8.37 -14.84 -9.28
N THR A 120 -9.60 -14.62 -8.80
CA THR A 120 -10.51 -15.65 -8.28
C THR A 120 -11.71 -15.90 -9.19
N GLY A 121 -12.00 -14.98 -10.13
CA GLY A 121 -13.14 -15.06 -11.06
C GLY A 121 -14.43 -14.44 -10.52
N ASP A 122 -14.43 -13.94 -9.29
CA ASP A 122 -15.50 -13.15 -8.69
C ASP A 122 -15.02 -11.71 -8.43
N ASP A 123 -15.90 -10.86 -7.87
CA ASP A 123 -15.59 -9.46 -7.55
C ASP A 123 -14.65 -9.30 -6.33
N SER A 124 -14.23 -10.41 -5.71
CA SER A 124 -13.42 -10.44 -4.49
C SER A 124 -12.12 -11.23 -4.72
N PRO A 125 -11.13 -10.64 -5.42
CA PRO A 125 -9.85 -11.30 -5.63
C PRO A 125 -9.17 -11.64 -4.30
N PHE A 126 -8.29 -12.63 -4.34
CA PHE A 126 -7.40 -12.91 -3.20
C PHE A 126 -6.39 -11.76 -3.10
N ILE A 127 -6.40 -11.05 -1.98
CA ILE A 127 -5.56 -9.88 -1.73
C ILE A 127 -4.80 -10.05 -0.43
N VAL A 128 -3.47 -10.07 -0.53
CA VAL A 128 -2.59 -9.78 0.60
C VAL A 128 -2.26 -8.30 0.54
N ASP A 129 -2.39 -7.57 1.65
CA ASP A 129 -1.96 -6.16 1.75
C ASP A 129 -1.61 -5.83 3.20
N TYR A 130 -0.32 -5.70 3.50
CA TYR A 130 0.13 -5.35 4.84
C TYR A 130 1.48 -4.64 4.84
N ALA A 131 1.74 -3.91 5.92
CA ALA A 131 3.06 -3.41 6.25
C ALA A 131 3.99 -4.54 6.73
N THR A 132 5.31 -4.36 6.54
CA THR A 132 6.32 -5.23 7.17
C THR A 132 6.59 -4.90 8.63
N SER A 133 6.08 -3.78 9.13
CA SER A 133 6.02 -3.46 10.55
C SER A 133 4.98 -4.33 11.28
N MET A 134 5.21 -4.62 12.55
CA MET A 134 4.31 -5.40 13.40
C MET A 134 2.93 -4.74 13.55
N ILE A 135 2.93 -3.41 13.56
CA ILE A 135 1.72 -2.60 13.63
C ILE A 135 1.84 -1.41 12.67
N ALA A 136 0.70 -0.87 12.22
CA ALA A 136 0.64 0.38 11.47
C ALA A 136 0.58 1.58 12.45
N GLU A 137 1.20 2.69 12.08
CA GLU A 137 1.18 3.92 12.89
C GLU A 137 -0.25 4.38 13.23
N GLY A 138 -1.19 4.26 12.29
CA GLY A 138 -2.59 4.61 12.54
C GLY A 138 -3.21 3.82 13.72
N LYS A 139 -2.81 2.56 13.93
CA LYS A 139 -3.27 1.79 15.11
C LYS A 139 -2.63 2.28 16.41
N ILE A 140 -1.41 2.82 16.35
CA ILE A 140 -0.77 3.49 17.50
C ILE A 140 -1.51 4.78 17.85
N GLN A 141 -1.91 5.58 16.84
CA GLN A 141 -2.73 6.77 17.05
C GLN A 141 -4.06 6.44 17.71
N VAL A 142 -4.74 5.36 17.28
CA VAL A 142 -5.99 4.88 17.89
C VAL A 142 -5.78 4.39 19.32
N ALA A 143 -4.71 3.65 19.60
CA ALA A 143 -4.39 3.22 20.96
C ALA A 143 -4.12 4.42 21.88
N ARG A 144 -3.36 5.40 21.38
CA ARG A 144 -3.08 6.67 22.08
C ARG A 144 -4.35 7.46 22.37
N SER A 145 -5.25 7.60 21.40
CA SER A 145 -6.51 8.36 21.60
C SER A 145 -7.45 7.68 22.58
N LYS A 146 -7.43 6.35 22.65
CA LYS A 146 -8.20 5.54 23.61
C LYS A 146 -7.51 5.40 24.97
N GLY A 147 -6.26 5.84 25.12
CA GLY A 147 -5.47 5.68 26.34
C GLY A 147 -5.22 4.22 26.71
N ILE A 148 -5.05 3.34 25.72
CA ILE A 148 -4.79 1.91 25.91
C ILE A 148 -3.38 1.53 25.46
N ASP A 149 -2.82 0.50 26.08
CA ASP A 149 -1.52 -0.05 25.73
C ASP A 149 -1.55 -0.79 24.38
N LEU A 150 -0.41 -0.79 23.69
CA LEU A 150 -0.15 -1.61 22.52
C LEU A 150 0.11 -3.07 22.93
N PRO A 151 -0.13 -4.04 22.03
CA PRO A 151 0.40 -5.38 22.22
C PRO A 151 1.92 -5.38 22.37
N GLU A 152 2.46 -6.28 23.19
CA GLU A 152 3.90 -6.46 23.32
C GLU A 152 4.58 -6.73 21.96
N GLY A 153 5.82 -6.23 21.81
CA GLY A 153 6.62 -6.45 20.60
C GLY A 153 6.22 -5.59 19.40
N CYS A 154 5.43 -4.52 19.61
CA CYS A 154 5.09 -3.56 18.56
C CYS A 154 6.15 -2.46 18.38
N ILE A 155 6.68 -1.93 19.49
CA ILE A 155 7.56 -0.75 19.47
C ILE A 155 8.76 -0.89 20.42
N LEU A 156 9.78 -0.06 20.16
CA LEU A 156 10.84 0.30 21.09
C LEU A 156 10.65 1.76 21.52
N ASP A 157 11.08 2.10 22.73
CA ASP A 157 11.24 3.48 23.20
C ASP A 157 12.49 4.14 22.59
N LYS A 158 12.74 5.41 22.94
CA LYS A 158 13.92 6.17 22.50
C LYS A 158 15.27 5.60 22.93
N ASN A 159 15.29 4.70 23.91
CA ASN A 159 16.51 4.05 24.41
C ASN A 159 16.70 2.67 23.76
N GLY A 160 15.81 2.25 22.85
CA GLY A 160 15.82 0.93 22.23
C GLY A 160 15.23 -0.18 23.10
N MET A 161 14.52 0.16 24.18
CA MET A 161 13.88 -0.81 25.07
C MET A 161 12.47 -1.12 24.61
N PRO A 162 12.00 -2.38 24.68
CA PRO A 162 10.61 -2.71 24.36
C PRO A 162 9.62 -1.86 25.15
N SER A 163 8.60 -1.33 24.45
CA SER A 163 7.52 -0.57 25.08
C SER A 163 6.16 -1.00 24.55
N VAL A 164 5.14 -0.80 25.39
CA VAL A 164 3.73 -0.94 25.05
C VAL A 164 2.99 0.41 25.10
N THR A 165 3.63 1.47 25.56
CA THR A 165 3.01 2.79 25.72
C THR A 165 2.98 3.52 24.38
N PRO A 166 1.82 3.89 23.82
CA PRO A 166 1.76 4.59 22.53
C PRO A 166 2.52 5.92 22.48
N ALA A 167 2.66 6.60 23.63
CA ALA A 167 3.40 7.86 23.73
C ALA A 167 4.90 7.69 23.47
N ASP A 168 5.49 6.55 23.84
CA ASP A 168 6.92 6.30 23.68
C ASP A 168 7.34 6.23 22.21
N PHE A 169 6.44 5.80 21.33
CA PHE A 169 6.65 5.86 19.89
C PHE A 169 6.83 7.31 19.40
N TYR A 170 6.04 8.25 19.91
CA TYR A 170 6.13 9.66 19.53
C TYR A 170 7.24 10.42 20.25
N ASP A 171 7.77 9.90 21.36
CA ASP A 171 8.93 10.45 22.10
C ASP A 171 10.27 9.89 21.58
N GLY A 172 10.37 9.60 20.28
CA GLY A 172 11.59 9.10 19.64
C GLY A 172 11.73 7.58 19.61
N GLY A 173 10.65 6.84 19.88
CA GLY A 173 10.59 5.40 19.70
C GLY A 173 10.51 4.96 18.24
N ALA A 174 10.44 3.64 18.04
CA ALA A 174 10.51 3.02 16.73
C ALA A 174 9.63 1.76 16.65
N LEU A 175 9.18 1.39 15.44
CA LEU A 175 8.43 0.18 15.14
C LEU A 175 9.36 -1.03 15.05
N LEU A 176 8.86 -2.19 15.50
CA LEU A 176 9.45 -3.49 15.22
C LEU A 176 8.83 -4.11 13.94
N ALA A 177 9.60 -4.93 13.23
CA ALA A 177 9.11 -5.70 12.10
C ALA A 177 8.32 -6.93 12.55
N PHE A 178 7.29 -7.34 11.79
CA PHE A 178 6.53 -8.55 12.13
C PHE A 178 7.42 -9.79 12.02
N GLY A 179 7.14 -10.84 12.81
CA GLY A 179 7.90 -12.08 12.71
C GLY A 179 9.41 -11.90 12.91
N LYS A 180 9.82 -10.85 13.65
CA LYS A 180 11.22 -10.55 14.01
C LYS A 180 12.09 -10.40 12.74
N HIS A 181 13.14 -11.21 12.62
CA HIS A 181 14.07 -11.18 11.48
C HIS A 181 13.40 -11.47 10.13
N LYS A 182 12.23 -12.13 10.10
CA LYS A 182 11.53 -12.46 8.84
C LYS A 182 10.86 -11.24 8.22
N GLY A 183 10.12 -10.45 8.99
CA GLY A 183 9.54 -9.19 8.50
C GLY A 183 10.61 -8.16 8.19
N TYR A 184 11.71 -8.15 8.96
CA TYR A 184 12.89 -7.33 8.62
C TYR A 184 13.49 -7.73 7.26
N ALA A 185 13.66 -9.03 6.99
CA ALA A 185 14.16 -9.50 5.70
C ALA A 185 13.23 -9.10 4.55
N LEU A 186 11.91 -9.13 4.76
CA LEU A 186 10.94 -8.63 3.78
C LEU A 186 11.03 -7.11 3.58
N ALA A 187 11.14 -6.33 4.66
CA ALA A 187 11.32 -4.88 4.59
C ALA A 187 12.59 -4.48 3.82
N MET A 188 13.67 -5.26 3.99
CA MET A 188 14.91 -5.09 3.22
C MET A 188 14.70 -5.47 1.75
N PHE A 189 13.99 -6.55 1.47
CA PHE A 189 13.70 -6.97 0.10
C PHE A 189 12.89 -5.92 -0.67
N THR A 190 11.87 -5.31 -0.05
CA THR A 190 11.11 -4.23 -0.70
C THR A 190 11.97 -3.00 -0.97
N CYS A 191 12.93 -2.68 -0.10
CA CYS A 191 13.96 -1.67 -0.40
C CYS A 191 14.76 -2.04 -1.65
N LEU A 192 15.31 -3.25 -1.72
CA LEU A 192 16.12 -3.64 -2.88
C LEU A 192 15.32 -3.62 -4.19
N LEU A 193 14.04 -3.98 -4.14
CA LEU A 193 13.12 -3.85 -5.29
C LEU A 193 12.83 -2.39 -5.64
N GLY A 194 12.49 -1.54 -4.66
CA GLY A 194 12.25 -0.12 -4.89
C GLY A 194 13.46 0.60 -5.49
N GLY A 195 14.66 0.14 -5.15
CA GLY A 195 15.93 0.71 -5.62
C GLY A 195 16.16 0.51 -7.12
N LEU A 196 15.44 -0.41 -7.77
CA LEU A 196 15.42 -0.57 -9.23
C LEU A 196 14.92 0.69 -9.96
N ALA A 197 14.28 1.63 -9.24
CA ALA A 197 13.96 2.95 -9.76
C ALA A 197 15.20 3.84 -9.97
N GLY A 198 16.39 3.40 -9.55
CA GLY A 198 17.65 4.14 -9.68
C GLY A 198 17.91 5.12 -8.52
N THR A 199 17.38 4.80 -7.34
CA THR A 199 17.29 5.71 -6.18
C THR A 199 18.27 5.39 -5.06
N PHE A 200 19.23 4.49 -5.29
CA PHE A 200 20.31 4.25 -4.34
C PHE A 200 21.24 5.47 -4.29
N ASP A 201 21.23 6.16 -3.16
CA ASP A 201 22.19 7.18 -2.82
C ASP A 201 23.37 6.55 -2.07
N VAL A 202 24.52 6.48 -2.74
CA VAL A 202 25.74 5.87 -2.21
C VAL A 202 26.34 6.70 -1.07
N GLU A 203 26.16 8.02 -1.07
CA GLU A 203 26.74 8.90 -0.06
C GLU A 203 25.97 8.81 1.26
N SER A 204 24.63 8.86 1.19
CA SER A 204 23.79 8.78 2.39
C SER A 204 23.43 7.35 2.80
N GLY A 205 23.64 6.36 1.91
CA GLY A 205 23.22 4.97 2.12
C GLY A 205 21.70 4.82 2.17
N ARG A 206 20.96 5.69 1.46
CA ARG A 206 19.50 5.73 1.44
C ARG A 206 18.93 5.28 0.12
N MET A 207 17.68 4.83 0.15
CA MET A 207 16.91 4.52 -1.03
C MET A 207 15.41 4.65 -0.74
N ASN A 208 14.63 4.94 -1.77
CA ASN A 208 13.19 4.77 -1.75
C ASN A 208 12.66 4.38 -3.12
N GLY A 209 11.45 3.83 -3.20
CA GLY A 209 10.81 3.55 -4.48
C GLY A 209 9.67 2.58 -4.37
N THR A 210 8.86 2.54 -5.42
CA THR A 210 7.78 1.55 -5.55
C THR A 210 8.16 0.55 -6.63
N PHE A 211 7.82 -0.72 -6.42
CA PHE A 211 7.98 -1.77 -7.39
C PHE A 211 6.65 -2.48 -7.62
N MET A 212 6.35 -2.80 -8.89
CA MET A 212 5.18 -3.56 -9.29
C MET A 212 5.63 -4.68 -10.23
N GLN A 213 5.26 -5.91 -9.92
CA GLN A 213 5.34 -7.05 -10.82
C GLN A 213 3.92 -7.45 -11.19
N VAL A 214 3.68 -7.67 -12.48
CA VAL A 214 2.43 -8.22 -13.01
C VAL A 214 2.76 -9.43 -13.88
N ILE A 215 1.98 -10.49 -13.78
CA ILE A 215 2.16 -11.75 -14.51
C ILE A 215 0.80 -12.13 -15.10
N ASP A 216 0.74 -12.31 -16.41
CA ASP A 216 -0.48 -12.78 -17.08
C ASP A 216 -0.68 -14.28 -16.81
N VAL A 217 -1.83 -14.63 -16.23
CA VAL A 217 -2.18 -16.03 -15.95
C VAL A 217 -2.34 -16.83 -17.23
N ASN A 218 -2.89 -16.22 -18.30
CA ASN A 218 -3.14 -16.91 -19.57
C ASN A 218 -1.87 -17.41 -20.26
N ALA A 219 -0.71 -16.87 -19.89
CA ALA A 219 0.57 -17.36 -20.38
C ALA A 219 0.96 -18.75 -19.83
N PHE A 220 0.32 -19.19 -18.75
CA PHE A 220 0.60 -20.47 -18.09
C PHE A 220 -0.57 -21.46 -18.22
N THR A 221 -1.80 -20.97 -18.03
CA THR A 221 -3.03 -21.78 -18.06
C THR A 221 -4.21 -20.87 -18.38
N PRO A 222 -5.27 -21.35 -19.05
CA PRO A 222 -6.46 -20.53 -19.29
C PRO A 222 -6.99 -19.91 -17.99
N VAL A 223 -7.17 -18.59 -17.96
CA VAL A 223 -7.52 -17.85 -16.73
C VAL A 223 -8.78 -18.37 -16.05
N GLU A 224 -9.78 -18.81 -16.83
CA GLU A 224 -11.01 -19.39 -16.29
C GLU A 224 -10.78 -20.73 -15.57
N GLU A 225 -9.86 -21.57 -16.07
CA GLU A 225 -9.49 -22.83 -15.42
C GLU A 225 -8.69 -22.57 -14.14
N TYR A 226 -7.76 -21.61 -14.21
CA TYR A 226 -7.01 -21.16 -13.05
C TYR A 226 -7.91 -20.64 -11.94
N GLN A 227 -8.85 -19.75 -12.27
CA GLN A 227 -9.81 -19.17 -11.31
C GLN A 227 -10.66 -20.25 -10.63
N LYS A 228 -11.15 -21.24 -11.38
CA LYS A 228 -11.87 -22.40 -10.80
C LYS A 228 -10.99 -23.17 -9.81
N GLY A 229 -9.72 -23.41 -10.16
CA GLY A 229 -8.76 -24.08 -9.29
C GLY A 229 -8.45 -23.29 -8.02
N VAL A 230 -8.21 -21.98 -8.16
CA VAL A 230 -8.00 -21.07 -7.02
C VAL A 230 -9.22 -21.04 -6.12
N ARG A 231 -10.43 -20.92 -6.68
CA ARG A 231 -11.67 -20.93 -5.90
C ARG A 231 -11.82 -22.21 -5.10
N ALA A 232 -11.67 -23.37 -5.74
CA ALA A 232 -11.74 -24.67 -5.06
C ALA A 232 -10.68 -24.80 -3.96
N PHE A 233 -9.47 -24.30 -4.20
CA PHE A 233 -8.39 -24.29 -3.20
C PHE A 233 -8.74 -23.41 -2.00
N LEU A 234 -9.18 -22.17 -2.23
CA LEU A 234 -9.55 -21.24 -1.17
C LEU A 234 -10.76 -21.75 -0.36
N ASP A 235 -11.77 -22.32 -1.03
CA ASP A 235 -12.91 -22.98 -0.38
C ASP A 235 -12.47 -24.15 0.50
N GLY A 236 -11.51 -24.95 0.02
CA GLY A 236 -10.90 -26.02 0.79
C GLY A 236 -10.22 -25.48 2.06
N ILE A 237 -9.45 -24.40 1.97
CA ILE A 237 -8.83 -23.76 3.13
C ILE A 237 -9.89 -23.26 4.11
N LYS A 238 -10.92 -22.56 3.63
CA LYS A 238 -12.02 -22.03 4.46
C LYS A 238 -12.86 -23.11 5.13
N SER A 239 -12.90 -24.32 4.55
CA SER A 239 -13.59 -25.48 5.15
C SER A 239 -12.86 -26.09 6.36
N THR A 240 -11.63 -25.63 6.65
CA THR A 240 -10.90 -26.05 7.85
C THR A 240 -11.68 -25.64 9.10
N PRO A 241 -11.92 -26.55 10.07
CA PRO A 241 -12.58 -26.19 11.32
C PRO A 241 -11.88 -25.03 12.02
N PRO A 242 -12.60 -23.99 12.48
CA PRO A 242 -11.98 -22.86 13.14
C PRO A 242 -11.36 -23.30 14.47
N ALA A 243 -10.22 -22.70 14.82
CA ALA A 243 -9.61 -22.88 16.13
C ALA A 243 -10.48 -22.23 17.23
N GLN A 244 -10.25 -22.62 18.49
CA GLN A 244 -10.95 -22.03 19.63
C GLN A 244 -10.81 -20.49 19.62
N GLY A 245 -11.94 -19.79 19.75
CA GLY A 245 -11.99 -18.32 19.74
C GLY A 245 -12.18 -17.70 18.35
N PHE A 246 -12.33 -18.52 17.30
CA PHE A 246 -12.64 -18.07 15.95
C PHE A 246 -13.96 -18.68 15.48
N ASP A 247 -14.73 -17.90 14.72
CA ASP A 247 -16.00 -18.37 14.14
C ASP A 247 -15.80 -19.05 12.78
N GLU A 248 -14.75 -18.67 12.05
CA GLU A 248 -14.43 -19.20 10.72
C GLU A 248 -12.95 -18.99 10.37
N VAL A 249 -12.50 -19.66 9.30
CA VAL A 249 -11.20 -19.40 8.67
C VAL A 249 -11.42 -18.46 7.49
N LEU A 250 -10.72 -17.32 7.51
CA LEU A 250 -10.71 -16.34 6.41
C LEU A 250 -9.52 -16.56 5.48
N VAL A 251 -9.71 -16.23 4.20
CA VAL A 251 -8.60 -16.05 3.26
C VAL A 251 -8.30 -14.56 3.06
N PRO A 252 -7.04 -14.18 2.77
CA PRO A 252 -6.66 -12.81 2.46
C PRO A 252 -7.59 -12.14 1.44
N GLY A 253 -8.19 -11.02 1.81
CA GLY A 253 -9.20 -10.28 1.04
C GLY A 253 -10.64 -10.44 1.56
N ASP A 254 -10.98 -11.52 2.28
CA ASP A 254 -12.34 -11.75 2.80
C ASP A 254 -12.80 -10.63 3.75
N PHE A 255 -11.91 -10.19 4.65
CA PHE A 255 -12.22 -9.16 5.64
C PHE A 255 -12.52 -7.82 4.96
N GLU A 256 -11.67 -7.42 4.01
CA GLU A 256 -11.82 -6.20 3.24
C GLU A 256 -13.05 -6.24 2.34
N ALA A 257 -13.35 -7.37 1.70
CA ALA A 257 -14.54 -7.54 0.85
C ALA A 257 -15.83 -7.34 1.66
N ARG A 258 -15.95 -7.94 2.84
CA ARG A 258 -17.10 -7.75 3.75
C ARG A 258 -17.21 -6.31 4.23
N SER A 259 -16.08 -5.72 4.60
CA SER A 259 -16.02 -4.31 5.03
C SER A 259 -16.48 -3.37 3.91
N ARG A 260 -16.08 -3.65 2.66
CA ARG A 260 -16.53 -2.91 1.48
C ARG A 260 -18.03 -3.06 1.24
N GLU A 261 -18.55 -4.28 1.27
CA GLU A 261 -19.99 -4.55 1.12
C GLU A 261 -20.81 -3.80 2.17
N GLN A 262 -20.41 -3.91 3.44
CA GLN A 262 -21.08 -3.23 4.53
C GLN A 262 -21.07 -1.71 4.34
N ARG A 263 -19.91 -1.12 4.01
CA ARG A 263 -19.75 0.34 3.88
C ARG A 263 -20.43 0.92 2.63
N LEU A 264 -20.57 0.13 1.57
CA LEU A 264 -21.35 0.54 0.41
C LEU A 264 -22.85 0.61 0.73
N LYS A 265 -23.33 -0.25 1.63
CA LYS A 265 -24.73 -0.29 2.05
C LYS A 265 -25.05 0.75 3.12
N ASP A 266 -24.19 0.86 4.13
CA ASP A 266 -24.49 1.61 5.35
C ASP A 266 -23.76 2.97 5.43
N GLY A 267 -22.81 3.21 4.52
CA GLY A 267 -21.93 4.37 4.54
C GLY A 267 -20.63 4.15 5.32
N ILE A 268 -19.79 5.17 5.35
CA ILE A 268 -18.50 5.17 6.07
C ILE A 268 -18.64 6.09 7.28
N GLU A 269 -18.41 5.54 8.47
CA GLU A 269 -18.32 6.34 9.69
C GLU A 269 -17.02 7.16 9.69
N ILE A 270 -17.15 8.47 9.88
CA ILE A 270 -16.02 9.41 9.94
C ILE A 270 -16.06 10.07 11.33
N PRO A 271 -14.97 10.02 12.12
CA PRO A 271 -14.91 10.70 13.40
C PRO A 271 -15.11 12.22 13.25
N ASP A 272 -15.82 12.86 14.18
CA ASP A 272 -16.06 14.32 14.17
C ASP A 272 -14.79 15.14 13.99
N THR A 273 -13.67 14.69 14.58
CA THR A 273 -12.37 15.35 14.46
C THR A 273 -11.86 15.38 13.01
N ILE A 274 -12.06 14.31 12.25
CA ILE A 274 -11.69 14.24 10.83
C ILE A 274 -12.69 15.02 9.99
N TYR A 275 -13.99 14.91 10.30
CA TYR A 275 -15.03 15.67 9.61
C TYR A 275 -14.80 17.18 9.71
N ASN A 276 -14.49 17.69 10.90
CA ASN A 276 -14.18 19.11 11.12
C ASN A 276 -12.92 19.55 10.35
N GLN A 277 -11.87 18.71 10.33
CA GLN A 277 -10.67 19.01 9.55
C GLN A 277 -10.93 19.06 8.03
N LEU A 278 -11.88 18.26 7.53
CA LEU A 278 -12.30 18.31 6.12
C LEU A 278 -13.08 19.59 5.82
N HIS A 279 -13.99 19.99 6.73
CA HIS A 279 -14.68 21.28 6.65
C HIS A 279 -13.73 22.47 6.63
N GLU A 280 -12.76 22.52 7.54
CA GLU A 280 -11.74 23.58 7.56
C GLU A 280 -10.96 23.65 6.23
N CYS A 281 -10.64 22.51 5.63
CA CYS A 281 -10.00 22.47 4.31
C CYS A 281 -10.93 23.00 3.21
N ALA A 282 -12.20 22.62 3.24
CA ALA A 282 -13.20 23.04 2.26
C ALA A 282 -13.44 24.56 2.31
N GLU A 283 -13.61 25.12 3.52
CA GLU A 283 -13.72 26.56 3.75
C GLU A 283 -12.50 27.33 3.25
N ALA A 284 -11.29 26.84 3.56
CA ALA A 284 -10.04 27.48 3.12
C ALA A 284 -9.89 27.50 1.59
N LEU A 285 -10.43 26.49 0.90
CA LEU A 285 -10.41 26.39 -0.56
C LEU A 285 -11.64 27.02 -1.24
N GLY A 286 -12.64 27.46 -0.46
CA GLY A 286 -13.89 28.01 -0.98
C GLY A 286 -14.74 26.98 -1.75
N VAL A 287 -14.65 25.69 -1.38
CA VAL A 287 -15.43 24.60 -2.00
C VAL A 287 -16.50 24.10 -1.04
N SER A 288 -17.65 23.69 -1.59
CA SER A 288 -18.71 23.06 -0.80
C SER A 288 -18.36 21.60 -0.51
N ILE A 289 -18.64 21.13 0.71
CA ILE A 289 -18.49 19.71 1.07
C ILE A 289 -19.75 18.89 0.75
N ASP A 290 -20.89 19.56 0.52
CA ASP A 290 -22.20 18.94 0.32
C ASP A 290 -22.56 18.79 -1.17
N GLU A 291 -21.75 19.37 -2.08
CA GLU A 291 -21.97 19.31 -3.52
C GLU A 291 -20.97 18.37 -4.19
N ASP A 292 -21.46 17.51 -5.10
CA ASP A 292 -20.60 16.72 -5.98
C ASP A 292 -20.13 17.60 -7.14
N THR A 293 -19.08 18.38 -6.92
CA THR A 293 -18.43 19.19 -7.95
C THR A 293 -17.18 18.46 -8.46
N VAL A 294 -17.38 17.46 -9.31
CA VAL A 294 -16.28 16.89 -10.12
C VAL A 294 -16.53 17.27 -11.56
N GLU A 295 -15.64 18.12 -12.10
CA GLU A 295 -15.69 18.59 -13.49
C GLU A 295 -15.57 17.40 -14.46
N ASP A 296 -16.24 17.47 -15.60
CA ASP A 296 -16.23 16.37 -16.59
C ASP A 296 -14.81 16.09 -17.11
N ASP A 297 -13.98 17.13 -17.24
CA ASP A 297 -12.58 17.01 -17.64
C ASP A 297 -11.75 16.26 -16.58
N ASP A 298 -12.00 16.50 -15.28
CA ASP A 298 -11.36 15.75 -14.19
C ASP A 298 -11.85 14.30 -14.16
N ARG A 299 -13.13 14.03 -14.44
CA ARG A 299 -13.63 12.66 -14.59
C ARG A 299 -12.96 11.95 -15.76
N ALA A 300 -12.73 12.64 -16.87
CA ALA A 300 -12.05 12.06 -18.03
C ALA A 300 -10.55 11.80 -17.75
N HIS A 301 -9.89 12.69 -17.00
CA HIS A 301 -8.45 12.61 -16.74
C HIS A 301 -8.08 11.68 -15.58
N TYR A 302 -8.84 11.72 -14.48
CA TYR A 302 -8.57 10.97 -13.24
C TYR A 302 -9.54 9.80 -13.00
N GLY A 303 -10.57 9.66 -13.83
CA GLY A 303 -11.55 8.58 -13.74
C GLY A 303 -10.93 7.19 -13.95
N PRO A 304 -11.75 6.13 -13.81
CA PRO A 304 -11.30 4.78 -14.13
C PRO A 304 -10.82 4.74 -15.59
N LEU A 305 -9.58 4.29 -15.82
CA LEU A 305 -9.12 3.98 -17.17
C LEU A 305 -10.00 2.82 -17.67
N SER A 306 -10.80 3.11 -18.70
CA SER A 306 -11.75 2.17 -19.33
C SER A 306 -11.08 0.89 -19.83
#